data_AF-A0A3Q3JBC4-F1
#
_entry.id   AF-A0A3Q3JBC4-F1
#
_cell.length_a   1.000
_cell.length_b   1.000
_cell.length_c   1.000
_cell.angle_alpha   90.00
_cell.angle_beta   90.00
_cell.angle_gamma   90.00
#
_symmetry.space_group_name_H-M   'P 1'
#
loop_
_entity.id
_entity.type
_entity.pdbx_description
1 polymer ?
#
loop_
_entity_poly.entity_id
_entity_poly.type
_entity_poly.pdbx_seq_one_letter_code
_entity_poly.pdbx_strand_id
1 'polypeptide(L)'
;MRLVFQSHVVESSQPGRVGAAAVLEFWVGILTQQNLWYRDKTVLFLMDQICCAAFTHHQEECVQKPLYQQHKNALGYHGDRGLLSSLVGWIAGNATPSFIEGQSLSAEVWFAWLVLNMEGLFEEDSQLRRCVEQELLTEPNISPDQALKKAQQRLKLPVAPSLQRLQVYRWACQALATPPDHPLLPLVWQKFLQLYLRQPGPEYGLAACGCIGQRFFQASSQAALLRDLRQRTQVVSDFHHAASQALRVPPLHTPSSDSQGDQSPDNPCPPYLTSPQLHTELVRLFGVFAVWMDDETLQKQEVYLPSLPPEYEPHRLAQVMQRQQVGVSSFYV
;
A
#
# COMPACT_ATOMS: atom_id res chain seq x y z
N MET A 1 21.96 -3.23 -15.06
CA MET A 1 21.81 -3.16 -13.58
C MET A 1 20.78 -4.13 -13.04
N ARG A 2 19.54 -4.17 -13.57
CA ARG A 2 18.50 -5.16 -13.19
C ARG A 2 18.98 -6.63 -13.25
N LEU A 3 19.66 -7.00 -14.33
CA LEU A 3 20.24 -8.34 -14.53
C LEU A 3 21.35 -8.68 -13.52
N VAL A 4 22.11 -7.68 -13.07
CA VAL A 4 23.23 -7.89 -12.13
C VAL A 4 22.68 -8.20 -10.74
N PHE A 5 21.69 -7.43 -10.28
CA PHE A 5 21.01 -7.68 -9.01
C PHE A 5 20.35 -9.07 -8.97
N GLN A 6 19.54 -9.41 -9.98
CA GLN A 6 18.85 -10.70 -10.03
C GLN A 6 19.85 -11.87 -10.07
N SER A 7 20.93 -11.74 -10.84
CA SER A 7 22.01 -12.74 -10.84
C SER A 7 22.63 -12.90 -9.46
N HIS A 8 22.92 -11.80 -8.76
CA HIS A 8 23.49 -11.85 -7.41
C HIS A 8 22.54 -12.52 -6.40
N VAL A 9 21.23 -12.27 -6.48
CA VAL A 9 20.25 -12.91 -5.59
C VAL A 9 20.17 -14.42 -5.86
N VAL A 10 20.11 -14.83 -7.13
CA VAL A 10 20.06 -16.26 -7.50
C VAL A 10 21.36 -16.97 -7.09
N GLU A 11 22.51 -16.38 -7.37
CA GLU A 11 23.82 -16.97 -7.09
C GLU A 11 24.09 -17.04 -5.57
N SER A 12 23.68 -16.02 -4.81
CA SER A 12 23.80 -16.01 -3.34
C SER A 12 22.83 -16.94 -2.62
N SER A 13 21.75 -17.37 -3.29
CA SER A 13 20.78 -18.32 -2.73
C SER A 13 21.21 -19.78 -2.83
N GLN A 14 22.37 -20.06 -3.45
CA GLN A 14 22.93 -21.41 -3.51
C GLN A 14 23.42 -21.89 -2.12
N PRO A 15 23.40 -23.20 -1.85
CA PRO A 15 23.87 -23.75 -0.57
C PRO A 15 25.30 -23.31 -0.23
N GLY A 16 25.49 -22.83 1.01
CA GLY A 16 26.81 -22.37 1.50
C GLY A 16 27.20 -20.95 1.09
N ARG A 17 26.30 -20.17 0.48
CA ARG A 17 26.51 -18.75 0.15
C ARG A 17 25.82 -17.82 1.17
N VAL A 18 25.99 -16.51 0.98
CA VAL A 18 25.53 -15.46 1.92
C VAL A 18 24.01 -15.27 1.98
N GLY A 19 23.26 -15.87 1.05
CA GLY A 19 21.79 -15.77 0.97
C GLY A 19 21.29 -14.47 0.34
N ALA A 20 20.03 -14.51 -0.12
CA ALA A 20 19.35 -13.36 -0.73
C ALA A 20 19.30 -12.13 0.21
N ALA A 21 19.11 -12.37 1.52
CA ALA A 21 19.05 -11.33 2.56
C ALA A 21 20.26 -10.39 2.53
N ALA A 22 21.47 -10.95 2.55
CA ALA A 22 22.71 -10.17 2.58
C ALA A 22 22.91 -9.36 1.29
N VAL A 23 22.52 -9.91 0.13
CA VAL A 23 22.60 -9.21 -1.15
C VAL A 23 21.60 -8.05 -1.21
N LEU A 24 20.36 -8.28 -0.76
CA LEU A 24 19.33 -7.23 -0.70
C LEU A 24 19.79 -6.08 0.21
N GLU A 25 20.25 -6.38 1.42
CA GLU A 25 20.72 -5.38 2.39
C GLU A 25 21.92 -4.58 1.83
N PHE A 26 22.88 -5.24 1.18
CA PHE A 26 24.01 -4.59 0.53
C PHE A 26 23.57 -3.57 -0.53
N TRP A 27 22.67 -3.95 -1.42
CA TRP A 27 22.19 -3.06 -2.49
C TRP A 27 21.38 -1.88 -1.94
N VAL A 28 20.52 -2.11 -0.95
CA VAL A 28 19.81 -1.03 -0.26
C VAL A 28 20.80 -0.06 0.38
N GLY A 29 21.84 -0.58 1.04
CA GLY A 29 22.91 0.23 1.63
C GLY A 29 23.60 1.13 0.60
N ILE A 30 23.97 0.59 -0.56
CA ILE A 30 24.60 1.39 -1.63
C ILE A 30 23.66 2.47 -2.17
N LEU A 31 22.42 2.11 -2.51
CA LEU A 31 21.49 3.04 -3.13
C LEU A 31 21.12 4.18 -2.17
N THR A 32 20.99 3.87 -0.88
CA THR A 32 20.60 4.86 0.14
C THR A 32 21.73 5.74 0.66
N GLN A 33 22.98 5.48 0.25
CA GLN A 33 24.11 6.38 0.52
C GLN A 33 24.12 7.62 -0.39
N GLN A 34 23.38 7.59 -1.50
CA GLN A 34 23.29 8.73 -2.40
C GLN A 34 22.43 9.84 -1.78
N ASN A 35 22.89 11.08 -1.88
CA ASN A 35 22.10 12.23 -1.41
C ASN A 35 20.77 12.30 -2.17
N LEU A 36 19.67 12.44 -1.44
CA LEU A 36 18.33 12.55 -2.02
C LEU A 36 17.96 11.37 -2.93
N TRP A 37 18.48 10.16 -2.64
CA TRP A 37 18.26 8.95 -3.43
C TRP A 37 16.78 8.68 -3.75
N TYR A 38 15.87 9.03 -2.84
CA TYR A 38 14.42 8.86 -2.97
C TYR A 38 13.76 9.80 -3.98
N ARG A 39 14.53 10.72 -4.58
CA ARG A 39 14.08 11.61 -5.66
C ARG A 39 14.55 11.15 -7.04
N ASP A 40 15.58 10.30 -7.07
CA ASP A 40 16.18 9.84 -8.31
C ASP A 40 15.35 8.69 -8.89
N LYS A 41 14.81 8.88 -10.09
CA LYS A 41 13.93 7.89 -10.74
C LYS A 41 14.63 6.56 -11.02
N THR A 42 15.93 6.58 -11.32
CA THR A 42 16.69 5.36 -11.57
C THR A 42 16.92 4.60 -10.27
N VAL A 43 17.22 5.31 -9.18
CA VAL A 43 17.33 4.68 -7.86
C VAL A 43 15.99 4.13 -7.39
N LEU A 44 14.89 4.88 -7.55
CA LEU A 44 13.54 4.41 -7.20
C LEU A 44 13.14 3.16 -8.01
N PHE A 45 13.42 3.15 -9.31
CA PHE A 45 13.20 1.97 -10.14
C PHE A 45 13.99 0.75 -9.63
N LEU A 46 15.26 0.93 -9.26
CA LEU A 46 16.06 -0.17 -8.70
C LEU A 46 15.55 -0.61 -7.34
N MET A 47 15.15 0.34 -6.49
CA MET A 47 14.60 0.05 -5.17
C MET A 47 13.29 -0.72 -5.26
N ASP A 48 12.45 -0.40 -6.24
CA ASP A 48 11.22 -1.16 -6.54
C ASP A 48 11.51 -2.62 -6.87
N GLN A 49 12.52 -2.88 -7.72
CA GLN A 49 12.94 -4.25 -8.05
C GLN A 49 13.51 -4.98 -6.83
N ILE A 50 14.24 -4.29 -5.96
CA ILE A 50 14.73 -4.83 -4.69
C ILE A 50 13.57 -5.18 -3.76
N CYS A 51 12.58 -4.30 -3.62
CA CYS A 51 11.38 -4.55 -2.82
C CYS A 51 10.56 -5.74 -3.36
N CYS A 52 10.40 -5.84 -4.69
CA CYS A 52 9.77 -6.98 -5.33
C CYS A 52 10.48 -8.29 -4.99
N ALA A 53 11.81 -8.33 -5.15
CA ALA A 53 12.59 -9.52 -4.82
C ALA A 53 12.56 -9.86 -3.32
N ALA A 54 12.62 -8.85 -2.45
CA ALA A 54 12.51 -9.05 -1.01
C ALA A 54 11.17 -9.67 -0.63
N PHE A 55 10.07 -9.23 -1.25
CA PHE A 55 8.75 -9.83 -1.05
C PHE A 55 8.70 -11.28 -1.55
N THR A 56 9.18 -11.55 -2.77
CA THR A 56 9.21 -12.90 -3.36
C THR A 56 10.03 -13.89 -2.52
N HIS A 57 11.11 -13.43 -1.89
CA HIS A 57 11.99 -14.26 -1.06
C HIS A 57 11.64 -14.26 0.43
N HIS A 58 10.58 -13.56 0.85
CA HIS A 58 10.22 -13.37 2.27
C HIS A 58 11.36 -12.77 3.11
N GLN A 59 12.03 -11.75 2.55
CA GLN A 59 13.16 -11.04 3.14
C GLN A 59 12.92 -9.52 3.24
N GLU A 60 11.65 -9.09 3.36
CA GLU A 60 11.26 -7.68 3.39
C GLU A 60 11.97 -6.89 4.50
N GLU A 61 12.26 -7.53 5.64
CA GLU A 61 12.97 -6.92 6.75
C GLU A 61 14.35 -6.36 6.35
N CYS A 62 15.05 -7.01 5.41
CA CYS A 62 16.38 -6.59 4.95
C CYS A 62 16.35 -5.24 4.25
N VAL A 63 15.21 -4.88 3.67
CA VAL A 63 14.98 -3.57 3.03
C VAL A 63 14.31 -2.61 4.01
N GLN A 64 13.34 -3.08 4.79
CA GLN A 64 12.57 -2.24 5.69
C GLN A 64 13.39 -1.67 6.85
N LYS A 65 14.26 -2.46 7.48
CA LYS A 65 15.09 -2.02 8.62
C LYS A 65 15.97 -0.81 8.31
N PRO A 66 16.82 -0.82 7.26
CA PRO A 66 17.66 0.33 6.95
C PRO A 66 16.83 1.57 6.58
N LEU A 67 15.73 1.41 5.82
CA LEU A 67 14.85 2.53 5.47
C LEU A 67 14.13 3.11 6.69
N TYR A 68 13.66 2.26 7.61
CA TYR A 68 13.06 2.69 8.87
C TYR A 68 14.05 3.48 9.72
N GLN A 69 15.31 3.04 9.80
CA GLN A 69 16.33 3.79 10.54
C GLN A 69 16.56 5.19 9.93
N GLN A 70 16.64 5.30 8.60
CA GLN A 70 16.74 6.61 7.95
C GLN A 70 15.51 7.49 8.20
N HIS A 71 14.31 6.92 8.13
CA HIS A 71 13.06 7.65 8.40
C HIS A 71 12.97 8.11 9.86
N LYS A 72 13.34 7.26 10.82
CA LYS A 72 13.39 7.60 12.25
C LYS A 72 14.38 8.75 12.53
N ASN A 73 15.54 8.72 11.88
CA ASN A 73 16.52 9.81 11.94
C ASN A 73 15.91 11.10 11.37
N ALA A 74 15.19 11.02 10.24
CA ALA A 74 14.51 12.15 9.63
C ALA A 74 13.45 12.79 10.54
N LEU A 75 12.73 11.97 11.29
CA LEU A 75 11.70 12.40 12.25
C LEU A 75 12.27 13.05 13.52
N GLY A 76 13.59 12.99 13.74
CA GLY A 76 14.24 13.62 14.89
C GLY A 76 14.06 12.86 16.20
N TYR A 77 13.84 11.53 16.17
CA TYR A 77 13.65 10.70 17.37
C TYR A 77 14.90 10.50 18.26
N HIS A 78 16.02 11.16 17.95
CA HIS A 78 17.22 11.13 18.78
C HIS A 78 17.29 12.38 19.68
N GLY A 79 17.28 12.16 21.00
CA GLY A 79 17.46 13.21 22.01
C GLY A 79 18.87 13.81 22.06
N ASP A 80 19.83 13.23 21.34
CA ASP A 80 21.18 13.77 21.24
C ASP A 80 21.34 14.63 19.98
N ARG A 81 21.35 15.94 20.21
CA ARG A 81 21.75 16.99 19.26
C ARG A 81 23.24 16.93 18.85
N GLY A 82 23.97 15.89 19.22
CA GLY A 82 25.40 15.76 18.98
C GLY A 82 25.68 14.55 18.11
N LEU A 83 25.72 14.76 16.79
CA LEU A 83 26.52 14.09 15.76
C LEU A 83 25.81 14.28 14.40
N LEU A 84 25.86 15.52 13.92
CA LEU A 84 25.50 15.86 12.55
C LEU A 84 26.61 15.31 11.62
N SER A 85 26.31 14.26 10.88
CA SER A 85 27.01 13.92 9.65
C SER A 85 25.98 13.60 8.58
N SER A 86 25.92 14.48 7.57
CA SER A 86 25.34 14.30 6.22
C SER A 86 23.83 14.29 5.95
N LEU A 87 22.95 14.96 6.72
CA LEU A 87 21.54 15.17 6.33
C LEU A 87 21.07 16.63 6.47
N VAL A 88 21.74 17.57 5.82
CA VAL A 88 21.38 19.01 5.83
C VAL A 88 20.35 19.37 4.73
N GLY A 89 19.45 18.44 4.38
CA GLY A 89 18.47 18.63 3.30
C GLY A 89 17.03 18.85 3.75
N TRP A 90 16.67 18.55 4.99
CA TRP A 90 15.26 18.46 5.43
C TRP A 90 14.81 19.57 6.38
N ILE A 91 15.68 20.54 6.66
CA ILE A 91 15.33 21.73 7.44
C ILE A 91 14.78 22.80 6.49
N ALA A 92 13.61 22.54 5.93
CA ALA A 92 12.79 23.55 5.28
C ALA A 92 11.30 23.19 5.48
N GLY A 93 10.81 23.37 6.70
CA GLY A 93 9.38 23.34 7.03
C GLY A 93 8.96 22.18 7.93
N ASN A 94 7.93 22.39 8.74
CA ASN A 94 7.32 21.43 9.67
C ASN A 94 6.69 20.18 9.00
N ALA A 95 7.10 19.81 7.79
CA ALA A 95 6.52 18.70 7.05
C ALA A 95 7.10 17.37 7.52
N THR A 96 6.24 16.36 7.72
CA THR A 96 6.67 14.98 7.98
C THR A 96 7.52 14.46 6.82
N PRO A 97 8.78 14.03 7.07
CA PRO A 97 9.63 13.42 6.07
C PRO A 97 8.95 12.23 5.40
N SER A 98 9.18 12.05 4.11
CA SER A 98 8.70 10.87 3.39
C SER A 98 9.62 10.55 2.22
N PHE A 99 9.80 9.26 1.94
CA PHE A 99 10.49 8.79 0.74
C PHE A 99 9.58 8.78 -0.51
N ILE A 100 8.30 9.13 -0.35
CA ILE A 100 7.38 9.39 -1.47
C ILE A 100 7.11 10.90 -1.50
N GLU A 101 7.69 11.60 -2.48
CA GLU A 101 7.53 13.06 -2.59
C GLU A 101 6.10 13.48 -2.94
N GLY A 102 5.47 12.74 -3.86
CA GLY A 102 4.10 12.99 -4.32
C GLY A 102 3.02 12.34 -3.45
N GLN A 103 1.83 12.20 -4.02
CA GLN A 103 0.70 11.52 -3.38
C GLN A 103 0.80 10.00 -3.45
N SER A 104 1.49 9.48 -4.46
CA SER A 104 1.62 8.04 -4.75
C SER A 104 2.71 7.79 -5.81
N LEU A 105 3.05 6.52 -6.05
CA LEU A 105 3.92 6.08 -7.14
C LEU A 105 3.17 5.04 -7.98
N SER A 106 3.00 5.29 -9.28
CA SER A 106 2.32 4.35 -10.19
C SER A 106 3.25 3.33 -10.85
N ALA A 107 4.55 3.65 -10.97
CA ALA A 107 5.55 2.76 -11.55
C ALA A 107 6.27 1.93 -10.47
N GLU A 108 6.64 2.55 -9.35
CA GLU A 108 7.39 1.92 -8.26
C GLU A 108 6.47 1.45 -7.12
N VAL A 109 5.53 0.55 -7.46
CA VAL A 109 4.47 0.11 -6.53
C VAL A 109 4.99 -0.77 -5.40
N TRP A 110 5.99 -1.63 -5.63
CA TRP A 110 6.61 -2.45 -4.58
C TRP A 110 7.36 -1.57 -3.58
N PHE A 111 8.06 -0.55 -4.07
CA PHE A 111 8.69 0.43 -3.21
C PHE A 111 7.65 1.22 -2.42
N ALA A 112 6.59 1.71 -3.07
CA ALA A 112 5.51 2.43 -2.39
C ALA A 112 4.84 1.59 -1.30
N TRP A 113 4.58 0.31 -1.58
CA TRP A 113 4.03 -0.64 -0.60
C TRP A 113 4.90 -0.73 0.65
N LEU A 114 6.21 -0.94 0.49
CA LEU A 114 7.11 -1.06 1.63
C LEU A 114 7.21 0.26 2.40
N VAL A 115 7.37 1.39 1.70
CA VAL A 115 7.48 2.71 2.33
C VAL A 115 6.21 3.08 3.09
N LEU A 116 5.02 2.87 2.53
CA LEU A 116 3.77 3.20 3.20
C LEU A 116 3.55 2.36 4.46
N ASN A 117 3.89 1.06 4.43
CA ASN A 117 3.84 0.22 5.63
C ASN A 117 4.83 0.71 6.70
N MET A 118 6.06 1.03 6.30
CA MET A 118 7.11 1.51 7.21
C MET A 118 6.77 2.88 7.81
N GLU A 119 6.42 3.86 7.00
CA GLU A 119 6.07 5.21 7.46
C GLU A 119 4.73 5.23 8.22
N GLY A 120 3.89 4.21 8.03
CA GLY A 120 2.68 4.00 8.80
C GLY A 120 2.95 3.77 10.29
N LEU A 121 4.10 3.17 10.64
CA LEU A 121 4.51 2.92 12.03
C LEU A 121 4.55 4.22 12.84
N PHE A 122 4.96 5.34 12.25
CA PHE A 122 4.93 6.64 12.94
C PHE A 122 3.53 7.00 13.43
N GLU A 123 2.49 6.80 12.60
CA GLU A 123 1.11 7.14 12.95
C GLU A 123 0.56 6.24 14.07
N GLU A 124 1.06 5.00 14.15
CA GLU A 124 0.71 4.03 15.20
C GLU A 124 1.46 4.31 16.51
N ASP A 125 2.79 4.43 16.45
CA ASP A 125 3.66 4.67 17.60
C ASP A 125 3.34 6.02 18.29
N SER A 126 3.05 7.05 17.51
CA SER A 126 2.67 8.37 18.03
C SER A 126 1.23 8.45 18.54
N GLN A 127 0.42 7.40 18.32
CA GLN A 127 -1.03 7.39 18.56
C GLN A 127 -1.80 8.47 17.76
N LEU A 128 -1.19 9.06 16.74
CA LEU A 128 -1.78 10.16 15.98
C LEU A 128 -3.14 9.77 15.39
N ARG A 129 -3.22 8.63 14.71
CA ARG A 129 -4.48 8.14 14.13
C ARG A 129 -5.58 8.06 15.18
N ARG A 130 -5.24 7.47 16.32
CA ARG A 130 -6.15 7.24 17.45
C ARG A 130 -6.73 8.56 17.95
N CYS A 131 -5.88 9.57 18.14
CA CYS A 131 -6.34 10.89 18.56
C CYS A 131 -7.21 11.57 17.49
N VAL A 132 -6.84 11.50 16.20
CA VAL A 132 -7.67 12.07 15.12
C VAL A 132 -9.05 11.41 15.07
N GLU A 133 -9.11 10.07 15.14
CA GLU A 133 -10.36 9.32 15.18
C GLU A 133 -11.22 9.74 16.39
N GLN A 134 -10.61 9.90 17.57
CA GLN A 134 -11.31 10.34 18.77
C GLN A 134 -11.93 11.74 18.59
N GLU A 135 -11.18 12.70 18.04
CA GLU A 135 -11.70 14.05 17.77
C GLU A 135 -12.85 14.00 16.75
N LEU A 136 -12.71 13.21 15.67
CA LEU A 136 -13.73 13.05 14.63
C LEU A 136 -15.03 12.41 15.15
N LEU A 137 -14.95 11.53 16.15
CA LEU A 137 -16.11 10.90 16.79
C LEU A 137 -16.77 11.82 17.83
N THR A 138 -15.96 12.55 18.59
CA THR A 138 -16.45 13.39 19.68
C THR A 138 -17.18 14.63 19.15
N GLU A 139 -16.71 15.21 18.04
CA GLU A 139 -17.28 16.40 17.43
C GLU A 139 -17.83 16.11 16.02
N PRO A 140 -19.15 15.87 15.86
CA PRO A 140 -19.72 15.48 14.56
C PRO A 140 -19.52 16.49 13.42
N ASN A 141 -19.29 17.78 13.72
CA ASN A 141 -19.12 18.82 12.71
C ASN A 141 -17.65 19.22 12.48
N ILE A 142 -16.69 18.61 13.18
CA ILE A 142 -15.27 18.92 13.00
C ILE A 142 -14.77 18.39 11.65
N SER A 143 -13.97 19.17 10.95
CA SER A 143 -13.31 18.69 9.72
C SER A 143 -12.08 17.83 10.04
N PRO A 144 -11.64 16.94 9.12
CA PRO A 144 -10.41 16.16 9.28
C PRO A 144 -9.17 17.03 9.56
N ASP A 145 -9.03 18.18 8.90
CA ASP A 145 -7.94 19.14 9.16
C ASP A 145 -7.97 19.69 10.59
N GLN A 146 -9.16 20.02 11.10
CA GLN A 146 -9.32 20.54 12.46
C GLN A 146 -9.05 19.45 13.50
N ALA A 147 -9.55 18.23 13.29
CA ALA A 147 -9.27 17.08 14.14
C ALA A 147 -7.77 16.77 14.18
N LEU A 148 -7.08 16.82 13.03
CA LEU A 148 -5.64 16.65 12.94
C LEU A 148 -4.88 17.71 13.75
N LYS A 149 -5.24 18.98 13.61
CA LYS A 149 -4.61 20.07 14.38
C LYS A 149 -4.79 19.89 15.89
N LYS A 150 -5.99 19.51 16.34
CA LYS A 150 -6.25 19.21 17.77
C LYS A 150 -5.42 18.02 18.26
N ALA A 151 -5.38 16.93 17.49
CA ALA A 151 -4.58 15.75 17.81
C ALA A 151 -3.08 16.10 17.92
N GLN A 152 -2.55 16.89 16.98
CA GLN A 152 -1.16 17.36 17.00
C GLN A 152 -0.84 18.21 18.23
N GLN A 153 -1.72 19.14 18.59
CA GLN A 153 -1.57 19.97 19.79
C GLN A 153 -1.57 19.13 21.07
N ARG A 154 -2.45 18.12 21.15
CA ARG A 154 -2.55 17.21 22.29
C ARG A 154 -1.31 16.32 22.44
N LEU A 155 -0.82 15.78 21.34
CA LEU A 155 0.30 14.83 21.32
C LEU A 155 1.67 15.50 21.38
N LYS A 156 1.76 16.81 21.09
CA LYS A 156 3.02 17.59 21.07
C LYS A 156 4.10 16.91 20.22
N LEU A 157 3.71 16.43 19.03
CA LEU A 157 4.61 15.69 18.16
C LEU A 157 5.80 16.55 17.71
N PRO A 158 7.00 15.96 17.60
CA PRO A 158 8.19 16.68 17.11
C PRO A 158 8.01 17.13 15.65
N VAL A 159 7.18 16.41 14.89
CA VAL A 159 6.86 16.72 13.50
C VAL A 159 5.34 16.65 13.31
N ALA A 160 4.80 17.62 12.56
CA ALA A 160 3.37 17.77 12.34
C ALA A 160 3.00 17.37 10.90
N PRO A 161 2.45 16.17 10.66
CA PRO A 161 2.04 15.77 9.31
C PRO A 161 0.94 16.68 8.77
N SER A 162 0.99 16.95 7.46
CA SER A 162 -0.17 17.54 6.79
C SER A 162 -1.29 16.51 6.67
N LEU A 163 -2.52 16.96 6.39
CA LEU A 163 -3.66 16.06 6.24
C LEU A 163 -3.38 14.95 5.20
N GLN A 164 -2.83 15.32 4.05
CA GLN A 164 -2.50 14.38 2.97
C GLN A 164 -1.44 13.33 3.36
N ARG A 165 -0.72 13.54 4.47
CA ARG A 165 0.26 12.58 4.99
C ARG A 165 -0.35 11.53 5.92
N LEU A 166 -1.62 11.64 6.30
CA LEU A 166 -2.31 10.57 7.02
C LEU A 166 -2.45 9.32 6.14
N GLN A 167 -2.20 8.16 6.73
CA GLN A 167 -2.15 6.89 6.01
C GLN A 167 -3.45 6.58 5.26
N VAL A 168 -4.61 7.00 5.77
CA VAL A 168 -5.90 6.79 5.08
C VAL A 168 -5.94 7.44 3.70
N TYR A 169 -5.38 8.64 3.52
CA TYR A 169 -5.32 9.31 2.22
C TYR A 169 -4.16 8.80 1.36
N ARG A 170 -3.02 8.47 1.98
CA ARG A 170 -1.87 7.94 1.23
C ARG A 170 -2.19 6.58 0.59
N TRP A 171 -2.81 5.68 1.33
CA TRP A 171 -3.28 4.41 0.79
C TRP A 171 -4.38 4.59 -0.24
N ALA A 172 -5.29 5.55 -0.07
CA ALA A 172 -6.28 5.91 -1.09
C ALA A 172 -5.63 6.38 -2.40
N CYS A 173 -4.70 7.33 -2.33
CA CYS A 173 -3.97 7.84 -3.49
C CYS A 173 -3.13 6.73 -4.17
N GLN A 174 -2.52 5.84 -3.39
CA GLN A 174 -1.78 4.70 -3.92
C GLN A 174 -2.71 3.67 -4.59
N ALA A 175 -3.88 3.39 -4.02
CA ALA A 175 -4.88 2.49 -4.61
C ALA A 175 -5.38 2.99 -5.97
N LEU A 176 -5.55 4.31 -6.14
CA LEU A 176 -5.89 4.91 -7.43
C LEU A 176 -4.75 4.82 -8.46
N ALA A 177 -3.52 5.06 -8.02
CA ALA A 177 -2.36 5.11 -8.90
C ALA A 177 -1.82 3.73 -9.31
N THR A 178 -2.12 2.68 -8.54
CA THR A 178 -1.63 1.34 -8.80
C THR A 178 -2.28 0.76 -10.07
N PRO A 179 -1.50 0.30 -11.07
CA PRO A 179 -2.04 -0.29 -12.29
C PRO A 179 -2.98 -1.49 -12.03
N PRO A 180 -4.01 -1.70 -12.86
CA PRO A 180 -5.01 -2.76 -12.66
C PRO A 180 -4.41 -4.17 -12.75
N ASP A 181 -3.32 -4.34 -13.48
CA ASP A 181 -2.58 -5.60 -13.65
C ASP A 181 -1.49 -5.83 -12.60
N HIS A 182 -1.23 -4.85 -11.72
CA HIS A 182 -0.16 -4.97 -10.74
C HIS A 182 -0.54 -5.99 -9.63
N PRO A 183 0.32 -6.97 -9.29
CA PRO A 183 -0.01 -8.03 -8.34
C PRO A 183 -0.30 -7.53 -6.92
N LEU A 184 0.30 -6.41 -6.51
CA LEU A 184 0.02 -5.79 -5.20
C LEU A 184 -1.32 -5.06 -5.12
N LEU A 185 -2.02 -4.81 -6.23
CA LEU A 185 -3.22 -3.97 -6.22
C LEU A 185 -4.26 -4.41 -5.17
N PRO A 186 -4.64 -5.70 -5.03
CA PRO A 186 -5.57 -6.13 -3.99
C PRO A 186 -5.09 -5.83 -2.57
N LEU A 187 -3.78 -5.96 -2.32
CA LEU A 187 -3.20 -5.70 -1.00
C LEU A 187 -3.16 -4.20 -0.68
N VAL A 188 -2.87 -3.35 -1.66
CA VAL A 188 -2.95 -1.89 -1.54
C VAL A 188 -4.38 -1.46 -1.20
N TRP A 189 -5.37 -2.00 -1.91
CA TRP A 189 -6.79 -1.78 -1.62
C TRP A 189 -7.18 -2.27 -0.24
N GLN A 190 -6.71 -3.45 0.15
CA GLN A 190 -6.95 -3.98 1.48
C GLN A 190 -6.43 -3.02 2.56
N LYS A 191 -5.23 -2.46 2.42
CA LYS A 191 -4.67 -1.49 3.40
C LYS A 191 -5.53 -0.23 3.51
N PHE A 192 -6.02 0.30 2.39
CA PHE A 192 -6.97 1.41 2.41
C PHE A 192 -8.27 1.02 3.15
N LEU A 193 -8.87 -0.12 2.80
CA LEU A 193 -10.14 -0.58 3.40
C LEU A 193 -10.00 -0.90 4.89
N GLN A 194 -8.85 -1.40 5.35
CA GLN A 194 -8.55 -1.59 6.78
C GLN A 194 -8.60 -0.27 7.57
N LEU A 195 -8.31 0.86 6.93
CA LEU A 195 -8.38 2.19 7.54
C LEU A 195 -9.79 2.79 7.40
N TYR A 196 -10.41 2.64 6.23
CA TYR A 196 -11.73 3.18 5.92
C TYR A 196 -12.86 2.46 6.68
N LEU A 197 -12.78 1.14 6.84
CA LEU A 197 -13.79 0.30 7.50
C LEU A 197 -13.47 0.03 8.97
N ARG A 198 -12.49 0.74 9.54
CA ARG A 198 -12.17 0.63 10.96
C ARG A 198 -13.34 1.11 11.81
N GLN A 199 -13.67 0.37 12.86
CA GLN A 199 -14.68 0.72 13.86
C GLN A 199 -14.02 1.13 15.19
N PRO A 200 -13.63 2.40 15.34
CA PRO A 200 -13.22 2.92 16.64
C PRO A 200 -14.43 3.08 17.59
N GLY A 201 -14.22 3.04 18.90
CA GLY A 201 -15.29 3.36 19.86
C GLY A 201 -15.05 2.78 21.27
N PRO A 202 -15.27 1.47 21.49
CA PRO A 202 -15.14 0.85 22.81
C PRO A 202 -13.75 1.02 23.43
N GLU A 203 -12.72 0.94 22.59
CA GLU A 203 -11.32 1.21 22.94
C GLU A 203 -11.01 2.66 23.37
N TYR A 204 -11.95 3.59 23.15
CA TYR A 204 -11.89 4.98 23.58
C TYR A 204 -12.87 5.29 24.73
N GLY A 205 -13.58 4.27 25.25
CA GLY A 205 -14.66 4.46 26.21
C GLY A 205 -15.92 5.08 25.59
N LEU A 206 -16.04 5.06 24.26
CA LEU A 206 -17.23 5.50 23.52
C LEU A 206 -18.12 4.29 23.21
N ALA A 207 -19.40 4.56 22.93
CA ALA A 207 -20.31 3.54 22.42
C ALA A 207 -19.78 2.96 21.09
N ALA A 208 -20.08 1.69 20.84
CA ALA A 208 -19.80 1.10 19.53
C ALA A 208 -20.56 1.88 18.45
N CYS A 209 -19.86 2.22 17.37
CA CYS A 209 -20.42 2.97 16.26
C CYS A 209 -20.04 2.31 14.92
N GLY A 210 -20.58 2.86 13.84
CA GLY A 210 -20.18 2.46 12.50
C GLY A 210 -18.72 2.77 12.19
N CYS A 211 -18.31 2.40 10.99
CA CYS A 211 -16.97 2.64 10.47
C CYS A 211 -16.65 4.15 10.43
N ILE A 212 -15.37 4.48 10.65
CA ILE A 212 -14.91 5.88 10.70
C ILE A 212 -14.71 6.50 9.31
N GLY A 213 -14.67 5.68 8.25
CA GLY A 213 -14.27 6.07 6.90
C GLY A 213 -14.90 7.37 6.42
N GLN A 214 -16.23 7.47 6.40
CA GLN A 214 -16.91 8.68 5.92
C GLN A 214 -16.49 9.96 6.66
N ARG A 215 -16.13 9.88 7.94
CA ARG A 215 -15.66 11.03 8.74
C ARG A 215 -14.38 11.65 8.17
N PHE A 216 -13.51 10.84 7.58
CA PHE A 216 -12.29 11.32 6.90
C PHE A 216 -12.58 11.94 5.52
N PHE A 217 -13.71 11.66 4.88
CA PHE A 217 -13.96 12.06 3.49
C PHE A 217 -15.10 13.08 3.34
N GLN A 218 -15.39 13.86 4.37
CA GLN A 218 -16.52 14.82 4.38
C GLN A 218 -16.25 16.12 3.61
N ALA A 219 -15.00 16.62 3.64
CA ALA A 219 -14.65 17.85 2.95
C ALA A 219 -14.57 17.61 1.43
N SER A 220 -14.85 18.64 0.62
CA SER A 220 -15.14 18.52 -0.82
C SER A 220 -14.04 17.81 -1.61
N SER A 221 -12.77 18.11 -1.33
CA SER A 221 -11.63 17.48 -2.00
C SER A 221 -11.48 16.00 -1.65
N GLN A 222 -11.78 15.62 -0.41
CA GLN A 222 -11.72 14.23 0.05
C GLN A 222 -12.95 13.47 -0.47
N ALA A 223 -14.13 14.09 -0.48
CA ALA A 223 -15.32 13.50 -1.08
C ALA A 223 -15.12 13.16 -2.57
N ALA A 224 -14.38 14.00 -3.31
CA ALA A 224 -13.97 13.70 -4.68
C ALA A 224 -13.05 12.47 -4.75
N LEU A 225 -12.01 12.42 -3.90
CA LEU A 225 -11.12 11.27 -3.81
C LEU A 225 -11.88 9.95 -3.52
N LEU A 226 -12.86 9.96 -2.61
CA LEU A 226 -13.67 8.79 -2.31
C LEU A 226 -14.54 8.36 -3.50
N ARG A 227 -15.07 9.32 -4.26
CA ARG A 227 -15.83 9.04 -5.49
C ARG A 227 -14.93 8.39 -6.54
N ASP A 228 -13.72 8.89 -6.71
CA ASP A 228 -12.75 8.34 -7.67
C ASP A 228 -12.35 6.92 -7.29
N LEU A 229 -12.21 6.61 -5.99
CA LEU A 229 -12.00 5.24 -5.50
C LEU A 229 -13.17 4.31 -5.86
N ARG A 230 -14.42 4.75 -5.62
CA ARG A 230 -15.60 3.96 -6.02
C ARG A 230 -15.63 3.71 -7.52
N GLN A 231 -15.28 4.69 -8.33
CA GLN A 231 -15.18 4.49 -9.77
C GLN A 231 -14.04 3.52 -10.13
N ARG A 232 -12.93 3.58 -9.39
CA ARG A 232 -11.77 2.73 -9.64
C ARG A 232 -12.05 1.25 -9.39
N THR A 233 -12.89 0.87 -8.42
CA THR A 233 -13.26 -0.54 -8.22
C THR A 233 -13.95 -1.12 -9.46
N GLN A 234 -14.84 -0.34 -10.10
CA GLN A 234 -15.48 -0.73 -11.36
C GLN A 234 -14.46 -0.88 -12.50
N VAL A 235 -13.57 0.10 -12.67
CA VAL A 235 -12.54 0.08 -13.73
C VAL A 235 -11.64 -1.17 -13.61
N VAL A 236 -11.23 -1.53 -12.39
CA VAL A 236 -10.40 -2.72 -12.14
C VAL A 236 -11.18 -4.00 -12.41
N SER A 237 -12.45 -4.06 -11.99
CA SER A 237 -13.34 -5.17 -12.29
C SER A 237 -13.50 -5.37 -13.81
N ASP A 238 -13.76 -4.30 -14.56
CA ASP A 238 -13.91 -4.36 -16.02
C ASP A 238 -12.63 -4.83 -16.71
N PHE A 239 -11.46 -4.36 -16.25
CA PHE A 239 -10.16 -4.81 -16.75
C PHE A 239 -9.98 -6.32 -16.60
N HIS A 240 -10.21 -6.87 -15.41
CA HIS A 240 -10.04 -8.30 -15.18
C HIS A 240 -11.13 -9.14 -15.84
N HIS A 241 -12.36 -8.62 -15.95
CA HIS A 241 -13.41 -9.27 -16.72
C HIS A 241 -12.97 -9.43 -18.18
N ALA A 242 -12.50 -8.36 -18.82
CA ALA A 242 -11.97 -8.42 -20.19
C ALA A 242 -10.78 -9.39 -20.33
N ALA A 243 -9.81 -9.34 -19.41
CA ALA A 243 -8.65 -10.23 -19.42
C ALA A 243 -9.05 -11.71 -19.28
N SER A 244 -10.03 -12.02 -18.43
CA SER A 244 -10.54 -13.38 -18.24
C SER A 244 -11.16 -13.97 -19.52
N GLN A 245 -11.81 -13.14 -20.34
CA GLN A 245 -12.42 -13.57 -21.60
C GLN A 245 -11.37 -13.75 -22.69
N ALA A 246 -10.40 -12.84 -22.77
CA ALA A 246 -9.31 -12.90 -23.75
C ALA A 246 -8.50 -14.20 -23.65
N LEU A 247 -8.23 -14.67 -22.42
CA LEU A 247 -7.46 -15.90 -22.18
C LEU A 247 -8.26 -17.21 -22.45
N ARG A 248 -9.59 -17.14 -22.59
CA ARG A 248 -10.45 -18.32 -22.86
C ARG A 248 -10.56 -18.67 -24.34
N VAL A 249 -10.13 -17.78 -25.24
CA VAL A 249 -10.18 -18.00 -26.68
C VAL A 249 -8.92 -18.78 -27.10
N PRO A 250 -9.02 -20.02 -27.62
CA PRO A 250 -7.88 -20.71 -28.20
C PRO A 250 -7.32 -19.86 -29.35
N PRO A 251 -5.99 -19.80 -29.56
CA PRO A 251 -5.43 -19.16 -30.75
C PRO A 251 -6.10 -19.79 -31.98
N LEU A 252 -6.72 -18.96 -32.83
CA LEU A 252 -7.26 -19.42 -34.11
C LEU A 252 -6.14 -20.14 -34.85
N HIS A 253 -6.38 -21.41 -35.17
CA HIS A 253 -5.51 -22.23 -36.01
C HIS A 253 -5.13 -21.47 -37.28
N THR A 254 -3.91 -20.95 -37.33
CA THR A 254 -3.24 -20.70 -38.60
C THR A 254 -2.93 -22.06 -39.22
N PRO A 255 -3.33 -22.32 -40.49
CA PRO A 255 -3.08 -23.60 -41.11
C PRO A 255 -1.58 -23.85 -41.19
N SER A 256 -1.23 -25.11 -40.96
CA SER A 256 0.12 -25.67 -41.04
C SER A 256 0.90 -25.17 -42.26
N SER A 257 2.08 -24.61 -42.01
CA SER A 257 3.20 -24.74 -42.94
C SER A 257 4.46 -25.01 -42.12
N ASP A 258 5.09 -26.12 -42.47
CA ASP A 258 6.37 -26.58 -41.98
C ASP A 258 7.38 -25.43 -41.99
N SER A 259 7.86 -25.03 -40.82
CA SER A 259 9.12 -24.31 -40.65
C SER A 259 9.61 -24.54 -39.23
N GLN A 260 10.80 -25.13 -39.15
CA GLN A 260 11.51 -25.45 -37.91
C GLN A 260 11.53 -24.25 -36.95
N GLY A 261 11.22 -24.52 -35.69
CA GLY A 261 11.11 -23.52 -34.66
C GLY A 261 12.43 -22.87 -34.33
N ASP A 262 12.45 -21.54 -34.41
CA ASP A 262 13.30 -20.69 -33.60
C ASP A 262 12.37 -19.91 -32.66
N GLN A 263 12.26 -20.37 -31.42
CA GLN A 263 11.65 -19.59 -30.35
C GLN A 263 12.68 -18.58 -29.85
N SER A 264 12.67 -17.38 -30.43
CA SER A 264 13.38 -16.23 -29.89
C SER A 264 12.80 -15.84 -28.51
N PRO A 265 13.61 -15.72 -27.44
CA PRO A 265 13.14 -15.49 -26.07
C PRO A 265 12.79 -14.01 -25.74
N ASP A 266 12.68 -13.14 -26.74
CA ASP A 266 12.80 -11.69 -26.56
C ASP A 266 11.48 -10.89 -26.44
N ASN A 267 10.39 -11.51 -25.98
CA ASN A 267 9.21 -10.75 -25.54
C ASN A 267 8.77 -11.19 -24.14
N PRO A 268 9.34 -10.61 -23.07
CA PRO A 268 8.86 -10.85 -21.73
C PRO A 268 7.55 -10.09 -21.53
N CYS A 269 6.43 -10.78 -21.76
CA CYS A 269 5.17 -10.37 -21.14
C CYS A 269 5.42 -10.28 -19.62
N PRO A 270 5.01 -9.22 -18.91
CA PRO A 270 5.18 -9.16 -17.47
C PRO A 270 4.57 -10.43 -16.85
N PRO A 271 5.27 -11.13 -15.94
CA PRO A 271 4.85 -12.44 -15.43
C PRO A 271 3.61 -12.39 -14.52
N TYR A 272 2.92 -11.26 -14.45
CA TYR A 272 1.89 -11.02 -13.45
C TYR A 272 0.50 -11.22 -14.08
N LEU A 273 -0.21 -12.22 -13.56
CA LEU A 273 -1.59 -12.61 -13.89
C LEU A 273 -1.79 -13.28 -15.26
N THR A 274 -1.50 -14.59 -15.35
CA THR A 274 -1.71 -15.38 -16.58
C THR A 274 -2.89 -16.36 -16.51
N SER A 275 -3.61 -16.42 -15.39
CA SER A 275 -4.70 -17.38 -15.18
C SER A 275 -6.08 -16.73 -15.31
N PRO A 276 -6.98 -17.26 -16.18
CA PRO A 276 -8.38 -16.84 -16.25
C PRO A 276 -9.12 -16.92 -14.90
N GLN A 277 -8.76 -17.91 -14.07
CA GLN A 277 -9.35 -18.13 -12.74
C GLN A 277 -8.98 -16.97 -11.81
N LEU A 278 -7.71 -16.56 -11.80
CA LEU A 278 -7.25 -15.43 -10.99
C LEU A 278 -7.98 -14.14 -11.39
N HIS A 279 -8.15 -13.86 -12.68
CA HIS A 279 -8.95 -12.71 -13.12
C HIS A 279 -10.41 -12.80 -12.67
N THR A 280 -11.01 -13.99 -12.69
CA THR A 280 -12.39 -14.19 -12.20
C THR A 280 -12.49 -13.88 -10.70
N GLU A 281 -11.51 -14.31 -9.91
CA GLU A 281 -11.45 -13.99 -8.47
C GLU A 281 -11.23 -12.49 -8.23
N LEU A 282 -10.43 -11.81 -9.06
CA LEU A 282 -10.21 -10.37 -8.94
C LEU A 282 -11.47 -9.57 -9.30
N VAL A 283 -12.25 -9.98 -10.30
CA VAL A 283 -13.58 -9.41 -10.58
C VAL A 283 -14.48 -9.52 -9.34
N ARG A 284 -14.58 -10.71 -8.74
CA ARG A 284 -15.38 -10.93 -7.53
C ARG A 284 -14.89 -10.04 -6.38
N LEU A 285 -13.59 -10.01 -6.14
CA LEU A 285 -12.98 -9.27 -5.03
C LEU A 285 -13.26 -7.76 -5.12
N PHE A 286 -13.07 -7.17 -6.30
CA PHE A 286 -13.34 -5.74 -6.49
C PHE A 286 -14.84 -5.40 -6.49
N GLY A 287 -15.71 -6.35 -6.90
CA GLY A 287 -17.15 -6.23 -6.69
C GLY A 287 -17.51 -6.15 -5.20
N VAL A 288 -16.91 -7.00 -4.37
CA VAL A 288 -17.10 -6.98 -2.91
C VAL A 288 -16.60 -5.67 -2.30
N PHE A 289 -15.45 -5.16 -2.74
CA PHE A 289 -14.94 -3.86 -2.29
C PHE A 289 -15.91 -2.72 -2.62
N ALA A 290 -16.54 -2.73 -3.81
CA ALA A 290 -17.55 -1.75 -4.18
C ALA A 290 -18.76 -1.79 -3.23
N VAL A 291 -19.29 -2.99 -2.95
CA VAL A 291 -20.40 -3.19 -1.99
C VAL A 291 -20.08 -2.57 -0.63
N TRP A 292 -18.89 -2.83 -0.08
CA TRP A 292 -18.50 -2.28 1.23
C TRP A 292 -18.37 -0.75 1.24
N MET A 293 -17.95 -0.15 0.12
CA MET A 293 -17.73 1.30 0.04
C MET A 293 -19.02 2.10 -0.23
N ASP A 294 -20.01 1.45 -0.84
CA ASP A 294 -21.30 2.04 -1.18
C ASP A 294 -22.32 1.89 -0.05
N ASP A 295 -22.15 0.92 0.85
CA ASP A 295 -23.03 0.75 2.00
C ASP A 295 -22.79 1.81 3.09
N GLU A 296 -23.70 2.79 3.15
CA GLU A 296 -23.70 3.80 4.21
C GLU A 296 -24.06 3.25 5.59
N THR A 297 -24.74 2.10 5.68
CA THR A 297 -25.15 1.51 6.96
C THR A 297 -23.94 1.06 7.77
N LEU A 298 -22.93 0.47 7.10
CA LEU A 298 -21.63 0.14 7.69
C LEU A 298 -20.95 1.33 8.34
N GLN A 299 -21.22 2.55 7.86
CA GLN A 299 -20.60 3.80 8.34
C GLN A 299 -21.42 4.44 9.47
N LYS A 300 -22.74 4.24 9.50
CA LYS A 300 -23.65 4.89 10.45
C LYS A 300 -23.73 4.17 11.80
N GLN A 301 -23.67 2.85 11.80
CA GLN A 301 -23.89 2.05 13.02
C GLN A 301 -23.06 0.78 13.04
N GLU A 302 -22.92 0.20 14.23
CA GLU A 302 -22.36 -1.14 14.36
C GLU A 302 -23.30 -2.14 13.68
N VAL A 303 -22.72 -3.07 12.91
CA VAL A 303 -23.44 -4.09 12.17
C VAL A 303 -22.97 -5.46 12.62
N TYR A 304 -23.92 -6.35 12.89
CA TYR A 304 -23.61 -7.74 13.18
C TYR A 304 -23.21 -8.46 11.90
N LEU A 305 -21.90 -8.54 11.63
CA LEU A 305 -21.34 -9.05 10.38
C LEU A 305 -21.93 -10.41 9.94
N PRO A 306 -22.13 -11.41 10.83
CA PRO A 306 -22.69 -12.69 10.41
C PRO A 306 -24.11 -12.65 9.84
N SER A 307 -24.85 -11.55 10.03
CA SER A 307 -26.19 -11.33 9.45
C SER A 307 -26.18 -10.64 8.09
N LEU A 308 -25.01 -10.18 7.62
CA LEU A 308 -24.91 -9.52 6.32
C LEU A 308 -25.18 -10.50 5.18
N PRO A 309 -25.77 -10.02 4.06
CA PRO A 309 -25.97 -10.85 2.88
C PRO A 309 -24.65 -11.46 2.34
N PRO A 310 -24.71 -12.61 1.67
CA PRO A 310 -23.51 -13.29 1.15
C PRO A 310 -22.64 -12.43 0.23
N GLU A 311 -23.24 -11.50 -0.53
CA GLU A 311 -22.48 -10.59 -1.41
C GLU A 311 -21.51 -9.66 -0.68
N TYR A 312 -21.66 -9.49 0.64
CA TYR A 312 -20.70 -8.75 1.48
C TYR A 312 -19.47 -9.57 1.85
N GLU A 313 -19.43 -10.88 1.57
CA GLU A 313 -18.38 -11.79 2.04
C GLU A 313 -18.04 -11.54 3.54
N PRO A 314 -18.98 -11.74 4.48
CA PRO A 314 -18.87 -11.21 5.84
C PRO A 314 -17.61 -11.66 6.60
N HIS A 315 -17.10 -12.84 6.28
CA HIS A 315 -15.84 -13.34 6.84
C HIS A 315 -14.62 -12.52 6.39
N ARG A 316 -14.55 -12.17 5.10
CA ARG A 316 -13.47 -11.30 4.58
C ARG A 316 -13.60 -9.89 5.12
N LEU A 317 -14.82 -9.38 5.21
CA LEU A 317 -15.08 -8.07 5.82
C LEU A 317 -14.59 -8.03 7.27
N ALA A 318 -14.91 -9.06 8.06
CA ALA A 318 -14.42 -9.18 9.43
C ALA A 318 -12.88 -9.20 9.51
N GLN A 319 -12.21 -9.96 8.64
CA GLN A 319 -10.74 -9.99 8.56
C GLN A 319 -10.16 -8.59 8.26
N VAL A 320 -10.73 -7.87 7.28
CA VAL A 320 -10.31 -6.49 6.97
C VAL A 320 -10.52 -5.57 8.17
N MET A 321 -11.68 -5.59 8.80
CA MET A 321 -11.98 -4.73 9.95
C MET A 321 -11.07 -5.03 11.16
N GLN A 322 -10.69 -6.30 11.35
CA GLN A 322 -9.77 -6.75 12.39
C GLN A 322 -8.28 -6.63 12.00
N ARG A 323 -7.97 -6.03 10.84
CA ARG A 323 -6.62 -5.87 10.29
C ARG A 323 -5.87 -7.19 10.06
N GLN A 324 -6.59 -8.29 9.89
CA GLN A 324 -6.04 -9.55 9.45
C GLN A 324 -5.83 -9.51 7.94
N GLN A 325 -4.75 -10.13 7.46
CA GLN A 325 -4.48 -10.21 6.03
C GLN A 325 -5.48 -11.18 5.39
N VAL A 326 -6.26 -10.72 4.41
CA VAL A 326 -7.19 -11.60 3.70
C VAL A 326 -6.31 -12.38 2.75
N GLY A 327 -6.37 -13.72 2.79
CA GLY A 327 -5.48 -14.59 2.04
C GLY A 327 -5.56 -14.37 0.54
N VAL A 328 -4.79 -13.43 0.01
CA VAL A 328 -4.44 -13.30 -1.41
C VAL A 328 -2.98 -13.69 -1.64
N SER A 329 -2.17 -13.76 -0.58
CA SER A 329 -0.77 -14.20 -0.64
C SER A 329 -0.62 -15.62 -1.20
N SER A 330 -1.61 -16.51 -1.01
CA SER A 330 -1.60 -17.86 -1.60
C SER A 330 -1.81 -17.90 -3.12
N PHE A 331 -2.19 -16.80 -3.76
CA PHE A 331 -2.35 -16.71 -5.22
C PHE A 331 -1.18 -16.02 -5.92
N TYR A 332 -0.25 -15.43 -5.17
CA TYR A 332 0.86 -14.62 -5.68
C TYR A 332 2.24 -15.18 -5.40
N VAL A 333 2.33 -16.40 -4.83
CA VAL A 333 3.56 -17.18 -4.66
C VAL A 333 3.52 -18.39 -5.56
#